data_AF-A0A2W6RC26-F1
#
_entry.id   AF-A0A2W6RC26-F1
#
_cell.length_a   1.000
_cell.length_b   1.000
_cell.length_c   1.000
_cell.angle_alpha   90.00
_cell.angle_beta   90.00
_cell.angle_gamma   90.00
#
_symmetry.space_group_name_H-M   'P 1'
#
loop_
_entity.id
_entity.type
_entity.pdbx_description
1 polymer ?
#
loop_
_entity_poly.entity_id
_entity_poly.type
_entity_poly.pdbx_seq_one_letter_code
_entity_poly.pdbx_strand_id
1 'polypeptide(L)'
;MLDEITACYTDIGYAGDASDATVAAKLDVPRVWVSDIRDEFFGPDQNEATVVFRADVEKLIRLGRSLEDRAMTLAAEGEALRQEAERIANLAIDRRVA
;
A
#
# COMPACT_ATOMS: atom_id res chain seq x y z
N MET A 1 3.19 23.64 -21.17
CA MET A 1 2.47 22.40 -21.56
C MET A 1 3.11 21.19 -20.91
N LEU A 2 4.40 20.89 -21.16
CA LEU A 2 5.10 19.83 -20.42
C LEU A 2 5.03 20.02 -18.90
N ASP A 3 5.38 21.21 -18.39
CA ASP A 3 5.33 21.51 -16.94
C ASP A 3 3.95 21.28 -16.30
N GLU A 4 2.88 21.50 -17.05
CA GLU A 4 1.50 21.34 -16.59
C GLU A 4 1.07 19.88 -16.57
N ILE A 5 1.56 19.08 -17.53
CA ILE A 5 1.40 17.63 -17.50
C ILE A 5 2.22 17.07 -16.33
N THR A 6 3.49 17.46 -16.17
CA THR A 6 4.36 17.04 -15.06
C THR A 6 3.74 17.32 -13.70
N ALA A 7 3.17 18.52 -13.51
CA ALA A 7 2.56 18.91 -12.24
C ALA A 7 1.35 18.03 -11.86
N CYS A 8 0.69 17.42 -12.85
CA CYS A 8 -0.46 16.55 -12.66
C CYS A 8 -0.13 15.07 -12.88
N TYR A 9 1.12 14.70 -13.16
CA TYR A 9 1.54 13.32 -13.37
C TYR A 9 2.28 12.79 -12.14
N THR A 10 1.99 11.54 -11.79
CA THR A 10 2.65 10.78 -10.73
C THR A 10 3.40 9.59 -11.33
N ASP A 11 4.14 8.87 -10.49
CA ASP A 11 4.83 7.62 -10.88
C ASP A 11 3.88 6.55 -11.46
N ILE A 12 2.56 6.71 -11.30
CA ILE A 12 1.53 5.75 -11.72
C ILE A 12 0.45 6.35 -12.62
N GLY A 13 0.75 7.45 -13.31
CA GLY A 13 -0.17 8.16 -14.22
C GLY A 13 -0.67 9.50 -13.69
N TYR A 14 -1.69 10.06 -14.33
CA TYR A 14 -2.33 11.30 -13.87
C TYR A 14 -2.82 11.21 -12.42
N ALA A 15 -2.64 12.30 -11.68
CA ALA A 15 -3.09 12.48 -10.30
C ALA A 15 -4.56 12.93 -10.26
N GLY A 16 -5.35 12.33 -9.36
CA GLY A 16 -6.75 12.72 -9.15
C GLY A 16 -7.59 12.57 -10.42
N ASP A 17 -8.38 13.60 -10.75
CA ASP A 17 -9.25 13.65 -11.93
C ASP A 17 -8.55 14.23 -13.18
N ALA A 18 -7.22 14.36 -13.13
CA ALA A 18 -6.45 14.81 -14.28
C ALA A 18 -6.48 13.77 -15.41
N SER A 19 -6.56 14.26 -16.65
CA SER A 19 -6.53 13.47 -17.88
C SER A 19 -6.07 14.36 -19.02
N ASP A 20 -5.75 13.78 -20.18
CA ASP A 20 -5.42 14.56 -21.38
C ASP A 20 -6.51 15.59 -21.70
N ALA A 21 -7.79 15.23 -21.50
CA ALA A 21 -8.92 16.09 -21.80
C ALA A 21 -9.01 17.30 -20.85
N THR A 22 -8.79 17.09 -19.54
CA THR A 22 -8.86 18.18 -18.56
C THR A 22 -7.66 19.11 -18.65
N VAL A 23 -6.46 18.58 -18.92
CA VAL A 23 -5.26 19.38 -19.17
C VAL A 23 -5.39 20.17 -20.48
N ALA A 24 -5.91 19.56 -21.54
CA ALA A 24 -6.11 20.22 -22.83
C ALA A 24 -7.09 21.40 -22.73
N ALA A 25 -8.22 21.21 -22.03
CA ALA A 25 -9.19 22.27 -21.80
C ALA A 25 -8.61 23.41 -20.94
N LYS A 26 -7.79 23.09 -19.94
CA LYS A 26 -7.13 24.11 -19.09
C LYS A 26 -6.15 24.98 -19.87
N LEU A 27 -5.42 24.38 -20.82
CA LEU A 27 -4.39 25.06 -21.60
C LEU A 27 -4.89 25.62 -22.93
N ASP A 28 -6.18 25.43 -23.25
CA ASP A 28 -6.80 25.80 -24.53
C ASP A 28 -6.05 25.24 -25.74
N VAL A 29 -5.72 23.94 -25.67
CA VAL A 29 -5.01 23.21 -26.74
C VAL A 29 -5.78 21.96 -27.15
N PRO A 30 -5.55 21.41 -28.36
CA PRO A 30 -6.11 20.12 -28.76
C PRO A 30 -5.67 18.99 -27.82
N ARG A 31 -6.61 18.10 -27.45
CA ARG A 31 -6.35 16.92 -26.62
C ARG A 31 -5.21 16.06 -27.14
N VAL A 32 -5.14 15.87 -28.46
CA VAL A 32 -4.10 15.06 -29.11
C VAL A 32 -2.70 15.56 -28.79
N TRP A 33 -2.49 16.88 -28.67
CA TRP A 33 -1.17 17.43 -28.33
C TRP A 33 -0.75 17.11 -26.90
N VAL A 34 -1.72 17.05 -25.98
CA VAL A 34 -1.47 16.63 -24.60
C VAL A 34 -1.16 15.14 -24.56
N SER A 35 -1.90 14.31 -25.29
CA SER A 35 -1.60 12.88 -25.42
C SER A 35 -0.22 12.65 -26.03
N ASP A 36 0.16 13.39 -27.07
CA ASP A 36 1.47 13.26 -27.72
C ASP A 36 2.61 13.57 -26.73
N ILE A 37 2.48 14.63 -25.92
CA ILE A 37 3.49 15.00 -24.91
C ILE A 37 3.47 14.03 -23.73
N ARG A 38 2.29 13.57 -23.30
CA ARG A 38 2.21 12.53 -22.29
C ARG A 38 2.95 11.28 -22.77
N ASP A 39 2.66 10.83 -23.98
CA ASP A 39 3.25 9.64 -24.56
C ASP A 39 4.77 9.80 -24.77
N GLU A 40 5.22 10.99 -25.17
CA GLU A 40 6.65 11.31 -25.35
C GLU A 40 7.43 11.37 -24.03
N PHE A 41 6.85 11.91 -22.95
CA PHE A 41 7.60 12.20 -21.71
C PHE A 41 7.26 11.28 -20.53
N PHE A 42 6.06 10.69 -20.51
CA PHE A 42 5.52 9.90 -19.40
C PHE A 42 5.02 8.52 -19.82
N GLY A 43 4.97 8.25 -21.13
CA GLY A 43 4.49 7.01 -21.70
C GLY A 43 2.98 7.00 -21.94
N PRO A 44 2.48 5.91 -22.56
CA PRO A 44 1.08 5.78 -22.95
C PRO A 44 0.15 5.83 -21.73
N ASP A 45 -1.11 6.19 -21.97
CA ASP A 45 -2.12 6.26 -20.92
C ASP A 45 -2.15 4.98 -20.06
N GLN A 46 -2.30 5.15 -18.75
CA GLN A 46 -2.33 4.03 -17.82
C GLN A 46 -3.64 3.26 -18.01
N ASN A 47 -3.54 2.13 -18.69
CA ASN A 47 -4.65 1.25 -19.03
C ASN A 47 -5.22 0.52 -17.78
N GLU A 48 -6.35 -0.18 -17.95
CA GLU A 48 -7.02 -0.99 -16.91
C GLU A 48 -6.07 -1.89 -16.10
N ALA A 49 -4.93 -2.32 -16.68
CA ALA A 49 -3.94 -3.14 -15.97
C ALA A 49 -3.27 -2.39 -14.81
N THR A 50 -3.15 -1.07 -14.88
CA THR A 50 -2.61 -0.22 -13.80
C THR A 50 -3.57 -0.18 -12.61
N VAL A 51 -4.87 -0.13 -12.89
CA VAL A 51 -5.93 -0.18 -11.87
C VAL A 51 -5.91 -1.53 -11.16
N VAL A 52 -5.77 -2.62 -11.93
CA VAL A 52 -5.64 -3.98 -11.37
C VAL A 52 -4.39 -4.10 -10.51
N PHE A 53 -3.24 -3.62 -11.00
CA PHE A 53 -1.99 -3.64 -10.25
C PHE A 53 -2.10 -2.87 -8.91
N ARG A 54 -2.74 -1.70 -8.90
CA ARG A 54 -2.99 -0.95 -7.66
C ARG A 54 -3.85 -1.74 -6.68
N ALA A 55 -4.93 -2.37 -7.17
CA ALA A 55 -5.80 -3.19 -6.32
C ALA A 55 -5.05 -4.39 -5.71
N ASP A 56 -4.14 -4.99 -6.47
CA ASP A 56 -3.28 -6.07 -5.98
C ASP A 56 -2.29 -5.59 -4.91
N VAL A 57 -1.66 -4.43 -5.10
CA VAL A 57 -0.78 -3.82 -4.09
C VAL A 57 -1.53 -3.52 -2.81
N GLU A 58 -2.71 -2.91 -2.89
CA GLU A 58 -3.54 -2.63 -1.70
C GLU A 58 -3.99 -3.91 -0.98
N LYS A 59 -4.31 -4.96 -1.74
CA LYS A 59 -4.64 -6.28 -1.18
C LYS A 59 -3.45 -6.85 -0.40
N LEU A 60 -2.25 -6.78 -0.95
CA LEU A 60 -1.04 -7.26 -0.27
C LEU A 60 -0.76 -6.47 1.02
N ILE A 61 -0.94 -5.15 1.02
CA ILE A 61 -0.80 -4.32 2.23
C ILE A 61 -1.78 -4.76 3.32
N ARG A 62 -3.05 -4.99 2.97
CA ARG A 62 -4.06 -5.47 3.94
C ARG A 62 -3.72 -6.84 4.50
N LEU A 63 -3.26 -7.76 3.65
CA LEU A 63 -2.83 -9.10 4.07
C LEU A 63 -1.62 -9.03 5.00
N GLY A 64 -0.64 -8.16 4.70
CA GLY A 64 0.53 -7.93 5.55
C GLY A 64 0.13 -7.49 6.96
N ARG A 65 -0.72 -6.46 7.08
CA ARG A 65 -1.23 -5.98 8.38
C ARG A 65 -1.96 -7.06 9.16
N SER A 66 -2.81 -7.84 8.49
CA SER A 66 -3.53 -8.94 9.14
C SER A 66 -2.59 -10.03 9.67
N LEU A 67 -1.47 -10.30 8.98
CA LEU A 67 -0.46 -11.24 9.46
C LEU A 67 0.30 -10.68 10.66
N GLU A 68 0.63 -9.38 10.66
CA GLU A 68 1.26 -8.71 11.80
C GLU A 68 0.38 -8.80 13.06
N ASP A 69 -0.91 -8.49 12.94
CA ASP A 69 -1.86 -8.59 14.08
C ASP A 69 -1.93 -10.01 14.65
N ARG A 70 -1.96 -11.02 13.78
CA ARG A 70 -1.96 -12.44 14.18
C ARG A 70 -0.65 -12.84 14.87
N ALA A 71 0.48 -12.37 14.37
CA ALA A 71 1.78 -12.64 14.98
C ALA A 71 1.87 -12.03 16.38
N MET A 72 1.37 -10.80 16.56
CA MET A 72 1.31 -10.15 17.87
C MET A 72 0.41 -10.90 18.85
N THR A 73 -0.75 -11.37 18.39
CA THR A 73 -1.67 -12.19 19.21
C THR A 73 -0.99 -13.48 19.66
N LEU A 74 -0.36 -14.19 18.74
CA LEU A 74 0.35 -15.44 19.05
C LEU A 74 1.54 -15.21 20.00
N ALA A 75 2.26 -14.10 19.86
CA ALA A 75 3.34 -13.74 20.78
C ALA A 75 2.81 -13.50 22.20
N ALA A 76 1.67 -12.82 22.35
CA ALA A 76 1.04 -12.60 23.64
C ALA A 76 0.58 -13.92 24.30
N GLU A 77 -0.02 -14.82 23.51
CA GLU A 77 -0.41 -16.15 23.98
C GLU A 77 0.80 -16.99 24.44
N GLY A 78 1.89 -16.97 23.67
CA GLY A 78 3.13 -17.66 24.02
C GLY A 78 3.75 -17.14 25.32
N GLU A 79 3.74 -15.83 25.51
CA GLU A 79 4.22 -15.20 26.74
C GLU A 79 3.37 -15.57 27.95
N ALA A 80 2.04 -15.58 27.82
CA ALA A 80 1.14 -16.00 28.89
C ALA A 80 1.38 -17.47 29.29
N LEU A 81 1.57 -18.35 28.30
CA LEU A 81 1.87 -19.76 28.56
C LEU A 81 3.21 -19.94 29.28
N ARG A 82 4.25 -19.17 28.90
CA ARG A 82 5.56 -19.18 29.56
C ARG A 82 5.42 -18.78 31.03
N GLN A 83 4.72 -17.69 31.32
CA GLN A 83 4.52 -17.20 32.69
C GLN A 83 3.78 -18.23 33.55
N GLU A 84 2.76 -18.90 32.99
CA GLU A 84 2.03 -19.94 33.71
C GLU A 84 2.90 -21.17 34.00
N ALA A 85 3.73 -21.58 33.04
CA ALA A 85 4.68 -22.68 33.24
C ALA A 85 5.68 -22.36 34.37
N GLU A 86 6.22 -21.14 34.40
CA GLU A 86 7.14 -20.68 35.45
C GLU A 86 6.45 -20.65 36.82
N ARG A 87 5.21 -20.17 36.88
CA ARG A 87 4.41 -20.16 38.12
C ARG A 87 4.22 -21.58 38.66
N ILE A 88 3.86 -22.53 37.80
CA ILE A 88 3.68 -23.94 38.18
C ILE A 88 5.01 -24.56 38.64
N ALA A 89 6.11 -24.29 37.93
CA ALA A 89 7.43 -24.79 38.29
C ALA A 89 7.85 -24.31 39.70
N ASN A 90 7.66 -23.04 40.01
CA ASN A 90 7.98 -22.48 41.32
C ASN A 90 7.13 -23.11 42.44
N LEU A 91 5.82 -23.28 42.22
CA LEU A 91 4.95 -23.96 43.19
C LEU A 91 5.36 -25.41 43.47
N ALA A 92 5.87 -26.10 42.45
CA ALA A 92 6.35 -27.48 42.60
C ALA A 92 7.65 -27.56 43.43
N ILE A 93 8.53 -26.56 43.29
CA ILE A 93 9.76 -26.45 44.09
C ILE A 93 9.40 -26.23 45.56
N ASP A 94 8.52 -25.27 45.86
CA ASP A 94 8.15 -24.92 47.24
C ASP A 94 7.53 -26.11 48.00
N ARG A 95 6.68 -26.89 47.32
CA ARG A 95 6.06 -28.11 47.90
C ARG A 95 7.04 -29.25 48.17
N ARG A 96 8.22 -29.25 47.56
CA ARG A 96 9.24 -30.29 47.76
C ARG A 96 10.17 -29.98 48.95
N VAL A 97 10.20 -28.72 49.40
CA VAL A 97 11.06 -28.24 50.49
C VAL A 97 10.30 -28.16 51.83
N ALA A 98 8.96 -28.18 51.80
CA ALA A 98 8.07 -28.29 52.97
C ALA A 98 7.86 -29.75 53.38
#